data_AF-C6H6W7-F1
#
_entry.id   AF-C6H6W7-F1
#
_cell.length_a   1.000
_cell.length_b   1.000
_cell.length_c   1.000
_cell.angle_alpha   90.00
_cell.angle_beta   90.00
_cell.angle_gamma   90.00
#
_symmetry.space_group_name_H-M   'P 1'
#
loop_
_entity.id
_entity.type
_entity.pdbx_description
1 polymer ?
#
loop_
_entity_poly.entity_id
_entity_poly.type
_entity_poly.pdbx_seq_one_letter_code
_entity_poly.pdbx_strand_id
1 'polypeptide(L)'
;MTHAILSKSIHIHRHQQHVKWSKQISPTQTINSGDIVHFDAMDGSNGQITKTSTESALSTFDIALADPAVGPVFVTGAEPGDVLEVEILDLKTTDWGWTAIFPNFGLLSDEFPNGVLKIWHLDPDQPYALFKEGIQIPKRPFLVSPPFHLCSRCRLLNTGTSGTPYRCLDGNHHRSLREL
;
A
#
# COMPACT_ATOMS: atom_id res chain seq x y z
N MET A 1 27.42 20.93 -15.35
CA MET A 1 26.48 20.49 -16.40
C MET A 1 25.47 19.57 -15.74
N THR A 2 24.26 20.05 -15.44
CA THR A 2 23.17 19.23 -14.91
C THR A 2 22.73 18.29 -16.03
N HIS A 3 23.11 17.02 -15.94
CA HIS A 3 22.50 15.99 -16.79
C HIS A 3 21.02 15.93 -16.41
N ALA A 4 20.15 16.38 -17.31
CA ALA A 4 18.73 16.07 -17.21
C ALA A 4 18.62 14.56 -17.32
N ILE A 5 18.45 13.88 -16.18
CA ILE A 5 18.16 12.46 -16.15
C ILE A 5 16.83 12.30 -16.88
N LEU A 6 16.86 11.68 -18.05
CA LEU A 6 15.65 11.24 -18.76
C LEU A 6 14.97 10.20 -17.86
N SER A 7 14.07 10.64 -16.99
CA SER A 7 13.27 9.75 -16.15
C SER A 7 12.19 9.10 -16.99
N LYS A 8 12.20 7.78 -17.07
CA LYS A 8 11.14 7.01 -17.72
C LYS A 8 9.94 6.92 -16.80
N SER A 9 8.73 6.95 -17.38
CA SER A 9 7.49 6.69 -16.67
C SER A 9 7.01 5.27 -16.98
N ILE A 10 6.73 4.48 -15.96
CA ILE A 10 6.36 3.06 -16.07
C ILE A 10 5.06 2.82 -15.32
N HIS A 11 4.18 1.97 -15.84
CA HIS A 11 2.94 1.56 -15.19
C HIS A 11 2.96 0.07 -14.91
N ILE A 12 2.65 -0.31 -13.68
CA ILE A 12 2.50 -1.69 -13.23
C ILE A 12 1.05 -1.91 -12.81
N HIS A 13 0.39 -2.85 -13.47
CA HIS A 13 -1.04 -3.09 -13.32
C HIS A 13 -1.33 -4.12 -12.22
N ARG A 14 -2.55 -4.07 -11.68
CA ARG A 14 -3.01 -4.90 -10.56
C ARG A 14 -2.83 -6.41 -10.71
N HIS A 15 -2.81 -6.93 -11.94
CA HIS A 15 -2.65 -8.36 -12.19
C HIS A 15 -1.20 -8.82 -11.99
N GLN A 16 -0.26 -7.88 -11.93
CA GLN A 16 1.17 -8.11 -11.68
C GLN A 16 1.42 -8.08 -10.16
N GLN A 17 0.69 -8.91 -9.43
CA GLN A 17 0.71 -8.94 -7.96
C GLN A 17 1.13 -10.30 -7.40
N HIS A 18 1.60 -10.30 -6.17
CA HIS A 18 2.00 -11.50 -5.42
C HIS A 18 1.66 -11.35 -3.93
N VAL A 19 1.38 -12.46 -3.25
CA VAL A 19 1.05 -12.48 -1.81
C VAL A 19 2.22 -12.95 -0.94
N LYS A 20 3.39 -13.20 -1.54
CA LYS A 20 4.60 -13.66 -0.86
C LYS A 20 5.80 -12.81 -1.22
N TRP A 21 6.62 -12.49 -0.23
CA TRP A 21 7.89 -11.83 -0.45
C TRP A 21 8.99 -12.86 -0.65
N SER A 22 9.55 -12.92 -1.86
CA SER A 22 10.62 -13.88 -2.17
C SER A 22 11.51 -13.39 -3.32
N LYS A 23 12.82 -13.56 -3.16
CA LYS A 23 13.82 -13.31 -4.21
C LYS A 23 13.68 -14.21 -5.45
N GLN A 24 12.87 -15.27 -5.34
CA GLN A 24 12.62 -16.20 -6.44
C GLN A 24 11.53 -15.70 -7.40
N ILE A 25 10.78 -14.65 -7.02
CA ILE A 25 9.75 -14.07 -7.87
C ILE A 25 10.44 -13.20 -8.92
N SER A 26 10.18 -13.48 -10.19
CA SER A 26 10.72 -12.68 -11.28
C SER A 26 10.19 -11.25 -11.23
N PRO A 27 11.05 -10.23 -11.45
CA PRO A 27 10.62 -8.86 -11.57
C PRO A 27 9.59 -8.68 -12.67
N THR A 28 8.56 -7.91 -12.39
CA THR A 28 7.55 -7.52 -13.37
C THR A 28 8.07 -6.43 -14.30
N GLN A 29 8.93 -5.55 -13.78
CA GLN A 29 9.58 -4.47 -14.50
C GLN A 29 10.99 -4.23 -13.95
N THR A 30 11.87 -3.75 -14.82
CA THR A 30 13.21 -3.26 -14.47
C THR A 30 13.27 -1.75 -14.74
N ILE A 31 13.78 -1.00 -13.77
CA ILE A 31 13.84 0.46 -13.79
C ILE A 31 15.25 0.94 -13.43
N ASN A 32 15.55 2.20 -13.75
CA ASN A 32 16.74 2.88 -13.25
C ASN A 32 16.40 3.77 -12.05
N SER A 33 17.40 4.07 -11.22
CA SER A 33 17.25 5.08 -10.17
C SER A 33 16.76 6.41 -10.75
N GLY A 34 15.72 6.98 -10.15
CA GLY A 34 15.10 8.24 -10.59
C GLY A 34 13.95 8.07 -11.58
N ASP A 35 13.66 6.86 -12.06
CA ASP A 35 12.45 6.58 -12.83
C ASP A 35 11.19 6.74 -11.98
N ILE A 36 10.08 7.06 -12.66
CA ILE A 36 8.77 7.20 -12.03
C ILE A 36 7.93 5.97 -12.35
N VAL A 37 7.38 5.36 -11.31
CA VAL A 37 6.54 4.15 -11.42
C VAL A 37 5.14 4.44 -10.91
N HIS A 38 4.14 4.02 -11.68
CA HIS A 38 2.73 4.08 -11.35
C HIS A 38 2.25 2.66 -11.03
N PHE A 39 1.49 2.51 -9.95
CA PHE A 39 0.94 1.23 -9.52
C PHE A 39 -0.58 1.28 -9.49
N ASP A 40 -1.22 0.24 -10.04
CA ASP A 40 -2.63 -0.05 -9.78
C ASP A 40 -2.70 -1.07 -8.65
N ALA A 41 -2.77 -0.61 -7.39
CA ALA A 41 -2.81 -1.52 -6.26
C ALA A 41 -4.23 -1.96 -5.91
N MET A 42 -4.34 -3.21 -5.46
CA MET A 42 -5.56 -3.74 -4.83
C MET A 42 -5.64 -3.30 -3.36
N ASP A 43 -6.83 -3.44 -2.76
CA ASP A 43 -7.02 -3.30 -1.32
C ASP A 43 -6.61 -4.59 -0.58
N GLY A 44 -6.47 -4.53 0.75
CA GLY A 44 -5.94 -5.63 1.58
C GLY A 44 -6.73 -6.93 1.50
N SER A 45 -7.98 -6.87 1.02
CA SER A 45 -8.79 -8.07 0.81
C SER A 45 -8.43 -8.84 -0.46
N ASN A 46 -7.59 -8.27 -1.34
CA ASN A 46 -7.34 -8.79 -2.68
C ASN A 46 -8.64 -8.98 -3.50
N GLY A 47 -9.61 -8.08 -3.32
CA GLY A 47 -10.91 -8.14 -4.00
C GLY A 47 -11.91 -9.14 -3.40
N GLN A 48 -11.59 -9.78 -2.27
CA GLN A 48 -12.54 -10.64 -1.55
C GLN A 48 -13.68 -9.83 -0.90
N ILE A 49 -13.42 -8.57 -0.55
CA ILE A 49 -14.44 -7.62 -0.11
C ILE A 49 -14.81 -6.68 -1.26
N THR A 50 -16.09 -6.38 -1.39
CA THR A 50 -16.66 -5.52 -2.43
C THR A 50 -17.56 -4.45 -1.80
N LYS A 51 -17.94 -3.43 -2.58
CA LYS A 51 -18.90 -2.38 -2.17
C LYS A 51 -20.23 -2.93 -1.65
N THR A 52 -20.61 -4.14 -2.08
CA THR A 52 -21.88 -4.79 -1.73
C THR A 52 -21.70 -5.95 -0.76
N SER A 53 -20.48 -6.17 -0.27
CA SER A 53 -20.23 -7.22 0.72
C SER A 53 -20.91 -6.89 2.03
N THR A 54 -21.37 -7.94 2.71
CA THR A 54 -21.87 -7.88 4.08
C THR A 54 -20.93 -8.65 5.00
N GLU A 55 -21.23 -8.67 6.29
CA GLU A 55 -20.46 -9.41 7.31
C GLU A 55 -20.28 -10.89 6.97
N SER A 56 -21.18 -11.49 6.16
CA SER A 56 -21.04 -12.86 5.69
C SER A 56 -19.77 -13.10 4.86
N ALA A 57 -19.21 -12.06 4.24
CA ALA A 57 -17.96 -12.18 3.48
C ALA A 57 -16.74 -12.46 4.38
N LEU A 58 -16.84 -12.13 5.68
CA LEU A 58 -15.73 -12.32 6.63
C LEU A 58 -15.52 -13.78 7.01
N SER A 59 -16.58 -14.61 6.94
CA SER A 59 -16.47 -16.05 7.26
C SER A 59 -15.83 -16.86 6.14
N THR A 60 -15.89 -16.36 4.91
CA THR A 60 -15.27 -16.97 3.73
C THR A 60 -13.96 -16.30 3.33
N PHE A 61 -13.49 -15.33 4.12
CA PHE A 61 -12.27 -14.59 3.82
C PHE A 61 -11.04 -15.48 3.96
N ASP A 62 -10.27 -15.61 2.89
CA ASP A 62 -9.00 -16.32 2.88
C ASP A 62 -7.84 -15.36 3.17
N ILE A 63 -7.32 -15.47 4.39
CA ILE A 63 -6.17 -14.68 4.85
C ILE A 63 -4.89 -15.00 4.06
N ALA A 64 -4.78 -16.19 3.46
CA ALA A 64 -3.61 -16.54 2.66
C ALA A 64 -3.54 -15.78 1.33
N LEU A 65 -4.65 -15.17 0.91
CA LEU A 65 -4.76 -14.35 -0.30
C LEU A 65 -4.77 -12.85 0.01
N ALA A 66 -4.77 -12.47 1.29
CA ALA A 66 -4.79 -11.08 1.73
C ALA A 66 -3.46 -10.35 1.45
N ASP A 67 -3.53 -9.03 1.48
CA ASP A 67 -2.40 -8.10 1.35
C ASP A 67 -1.47 -8.36 0.15
N PRO A 68 -2.01 -8.40 -1.08
CA PRO A 68 -1.19 -8.55 -2.29
C PRO A 68 -0.28 -7.33 -2.49
N ALA A 69 0.98 -7.58 -2.84
CA ALA A 69 1.92 -6.57 -3.29
C ALA A 69 1.98 -6.53 -4.82
N VAL A 70 1.99 -5.32 -5.40
CA VAL A 70 2.16 -5.13 -6.86
C VAL A 70 3.65 -5.04 -7.20
N GLY A 71 4.11 -5.85 -8.16
CA GLY A 71 5.52 -5.98 -8.51
C GLY A 71 5.96 -7.44 -8.55
N PRO A 72 7.23 -7.76 -8.22
CA PRO A 72 8.28 -6.86 -7.72
C PRO A 72 8.91 -6.02 -8.84
N VAL A 73 9.60 -4.94 -8.45
CA VAL A 73 10.33 -4.05 -9.36
C VAL A 73 11.82 -4.21 -9.13
N PHE A 74 12.56 -4.47 -10.21
CA PHE A 74 14.03 -4.53 -10.16
C PHE A 74 14.63 -3.16 -10.41
N VAL A 75 15.49 -2.69 -9.52
CA VAL A 75 16.21 -1.42 -9.68
C VAL A 75 17.62 -1.72 -10.16
N THR A 76 17.95 -1.27 -11.38
CA THR A 76 19.27 -1.48 -11.98
C THR A 76 20.36 -0.88 -11.10
N GLY A 77 21.35 -1.71 -10.76
CA GLY A 77 22.51 -1.29 -9.98
C GLY A 77 22.28 -1.21 -8.47
N ALA A 78 21.11 -1.61 -7.95
CA ALA A 78 20.91 -1.76 -6.51
C ALA A 78 21.53 -3.08 -6.02
N GLU A 79 22.34 -3.02 -4.97
CA GLU A 79 23.05 -4.17 -4.39
C GLU A 79 22.69 -4.40 -2.91
N PRO A 80 22.88 -5.61 -2.36
CA PRO A 80 22.67 -5.85 -0.94
C PRO A 80 23.54 -4.92 -0.08
N GLY A 81 22.88 -4.11 0.76
CA GLY A 81 23.53 -3.09 1.60
C GLY A 81 23.18 -1.65 1.20
N ASP A 82 22.65 -1.47 -0.01
CA ASP A 82 22.08 -0.20 -0.46
C ASP A 82 20.74 0.12 0.22
N VAL A 83 20.37 1.40 0.20
CA VAL A 83 19.06 1.89 0.64
C VAL A 83 18.26 2.32 -0.57
N LEU A 84 17.00 1.91 -0.63
CA LEU A 84 16.05 2.46 -1.59
C LEU A 84 15.25 3.57 -0.92
N GLU A 85 15.48 4.81 -1.34
CA GLU A 85 14.59 5.93 -1.09
C GLU A 85 13.40 5.86 -2.05
N VAL A 86 12.19 5.98 -1.51
CA VAL A 86 10.95 5.96 -2.29
C VAL A 86 10.20 7.26 -2.03
N GLU A 87 10.16 8.13 -3.04
CA GLU A 87 9.40 9.37 -2.98
C GLU A 87 7.97 9.10 -3.49
N ILE A 88 6.97 9.26 -2.63
CA ILE A 88 5.56 9.19 -3.04
C ILE A 88 5.16 10.52 -3.67
N LEU A 89 4.96 10.53 -4.99
CA LEU A 89 4.64 11.75 -5.75
C LEU A 89 3.14 12.05 -5.73
N ASP A 90 2.32 11.00 -5.79
CA ASP A 90 0.85 11.12 -5.83
C ASP A 90 0.20 9.83 -5.30
N LEU A 91 -0.95 9.99 -4.66
CA LEU A 91 -1.72 8.91 -4.07
C LEU A 91 -3.21 9.15 -4.32
N LYS A 92 -3.83 8.27 -5.12
CA LYS A 92 -5.24 8.36 -5.47
C LYS A 92 -6.01 7.20 -4.85
N THR A 93 -7.04 7.55 -4.07
CA THR A 93 -7.98 6.56 -3.54
C THR A 93 -9.10 6.30 -4.54
N THR A 94 -9.75 5.16 -4.39
CA THR A 94 -11.03 4.91 -5.02
C THR A 94 -12.13 5.70 -4.29
N ASP A 95 -13.37 5.56 -4.77
CA ASP A 95 -14.58 6.15 -4.21
C ASP A 95 -15.18 5.37 -3.02
N TRP A 96 -14.47 4.36 -2.51
CA TRP A 96 -14.95 3.52 -1.41
C TRP A 96 -13.82 2.83 -0.65
N GLY A 97 -14.12 2.31 0.53
CA GLY A 97 -13.21 1.47 1.30
C GLY A 97 -13.96 0.54 2.24
N TRP A 98 -13.23 -0.24 3.02
CA TRP A 98 -13.83 -1.12 4.01
C TRP A 98 -13.01 -1.15 5.30
N THR A 99 -13.68 -1.47 6.40
CA THR A 99 -13.04 -1.79 7.68
C THR A 99 -13.79 -2.95 8.27
N ALA A 100 -13.07 -3.94 8.79
CA ALA A 100 -13.70 -5.08 9.43
C ALA A 100 -13.11 -5.39 10.79
N ILE A 101 -13.96 -5.96 11.64
CA ILE A 101 -13.56 -6.76 12.79
C ILE A 101 -13.71 -8.20 12.35
N PHE A 102 -12.63 -8.96 12.36
CA PHE A 102 -12.64 -10.38 12.03
C PHE A 102 -12.87 -11.21 13.29
N PRO A 103 -13.71 -12.26 13.26
CA PRO A 103 -13.85 -13.18 14.38
C PRO A 103 -12.49 -13.78 14.78
N ASN A 104 -12.21 -13.83 16.08
CA ASN A 104 -10.98 -14.41 16.64
C ASN A 104 -9.66 -13.74 16.16
N PHE A 105 -9.72 -12.50 15.67
CA PHE A 105 -8.55 -11.77 15.18
C PHE A 105 -8.55 -10.32 15.66
N GLY A 106 -7.37 -9.83 16.03
CA GLY A 106 -7.17 -8.49 16.56
C GLY A 106 -7.06 -8.44 18.08
N LEU A 107 -6.68 -7.28 18.61
CA LEU A 107 -6.38 -7.08 20.04
C LEU A 107 -7.58 -7.31 20.96
N LEU A 108 -8.79 -7.02 20.49
CA LEU A 108 -10.03 -7.06 21.26
C LEU A 108 -10.96 -8.20 20.80
N SER A 109 -10.39 -9.31 20.29
CA SER A 109 -11.18 -10.43 19.75
C SER A 109 -12.16 -11.03 20.75
N ASP A 110 -11.81 -11.00 22.05
CA ASP A 110 -12.63 -11.55 23.12
C ASP A 110 -13.87 -10.68 23.42
N GLU A 111 -13.77 -9.36 23.19
CA GLU A 111 -14.86 -8.40 23.37
C GLU A 111 -15.77 -8.31 22.15
N PHE A 112 -15.22 -8.61 20.96
CA PHE A 112 -15.94 -8.60 19.69
C PHE A 112 -15.86 -9.97 18.98
N PRO A 113 -16.59 -10.98 19.48
CA PRO A 113 -16.53 -12.34 18.95
C PRO A 113 -17.18 -12.47 17.56
N ASN A 114 -18.06 -11.53 17.19
CA ASN A 114 -18.77 -11.53 15.91
C ASN A 114 -18.06 -10.63 14.89
N GLY A 115 -18.08 -11.06 13.63
CA GLY A 115 -17.54 -10.26 12.54
C GLY A 115 -18.39 -9.02 12.27
N VAL A 116 -17.75 -7.88 12.07
CA VAL A 116 -18.42 -6.62 11.71
C VAL A 116 -17.76 -6.07 10.46
N LEU A 117 -18.53 -5.65 9.47
CA LEU A 117 -18.02 -5.06 8.23
C LEU A 117 -18.67 -3.69 8.01
N LYS A 118 -17.85 -2.65 7.90
CA LYS A 118 -18.27 -1.33 7.46
C LYS A 118 -17.75 -1.06 6.06
N ILE A 119 -18.67 -0.87 5.11
CA ILE A 119 -18.36 -0.29 3.80
C ILE A 119 -18.42 1.24 3.92
N TRP A 120 -17.37 1.89 3.45
CA TRP A 120 -17.23 3.35 3.42
C TRP A 120 -17.49 3.87 2.01
N HIS A 121 -18.28 4.93 1.93
CA HIS A 121 -18.35 5.77 0.74
C HIS A 121 -17.32 6.90 0.88
N LEU A 122 -16.41 7.01 -0.08
CA LEU A 122 -15.34 8.00 -0.10
C LEU A 122 -15.61 8.98 -1.23
N ASP A 123 -16.38 10.02 -0.94
CA ASP A 123 -16.61 11.10 -1.91
C ASP A 123 -15.27 11.77 -2.25
N PRO A 124 -14.85 11.81 -3.53
CA PRO A 124 -13.59 12.43 -3.93
C PRO A 124 -13.51 13.92 -3.61
N ASP A 125 -14.64 14.63 -3.64
CA ASP A 125 -14.72 16.08 -3.49
C ASP A 125 -14.76 16.53 -2.02
N GLN A 126 -15.02 15.60 -1.09
CA GLN A 126 -15.03 15.89 0.34
C GLN A 126 -13.66 15.63 0.97
N PRO A 127 -13.22 16.38 1.99
CA PRO A 127 -11.98 16.09 2.71
C PRO A 127 -12.15 15.03 3.82
N TYR A 128 -13.34 14.44 3.96
CA TYR A 128 -13.67 13.48 5.02
C TYR A 128 -14.53 12.32 4.49
N ALA A 129 -14.57 11.23 5.26
CA ALA A 129 -15.52 10.14 5.12
C ALA A 129 -16.56 10.19 6.25
N LEU A 130 -17.83 9.96 5.96
CA LEU A 130 -18.90 9.95 6.96
C LEU A 130 -18.93 8.58 7.67
N PHE A 131 -18.67 8.57 8.98
CA PHE A 131 -18.78 7.35 9.77
C PHE A 131 -20.23 7.05 10.14
N LYS A 132 -20.93 8.06 10.65
CA LYS A 132 -22.36 8.10 10.95
C LYS A 132 -22.84 9.55 10.91
N GLU A 133 -24.15 9.78 11.00
CA GLU A 133 -24.69 11.14 11.08
C GLU A 133 -23.97 11.96 12.18
N GLY A 134 -23.45 13.13 11.80
CA GLY A 134 -22.69 14.01 12.68
C GLY A 134 -21.25 13.58 13.01
N ILE A 135 -20.75 12.44 12.52
CA ILE A 135 -19.35 12.01 12.72
C ILE A 135 -18.62 11.90 11.38
N GLN A 136 -17.64 12.78 11.20
CA GLN A 136 -16.79 12.86 10.03
C GLN A 136 -15.36 12.48 10.39
N ILE A 137 -14.74 11.65 9.55
CA ILE A 137 -13.35 11.22 9.69
C ILE A 137 -12.53 11.85 8.57
N PRO A 138 -11.51 12.69 8.86
CA PRO A 138 -10.68 13.28 7.82
C PRO A 138 -9.99 12.22 6.96
N LYS A 139 -10.03 12.38 5.63
CA LYS A 139 -9.28 11.53 4.71
C LYS A 139 -7.80 11.86 4.81
N ARG A 140 -7.00 10.89 5.23
CA ARG A 140 -5.53 10.95 5.25
C ARG A 140 -5.01 9.65 4.65
N PRO A 141 -4.99 9.50 3.32
CA PRO A 141 -4.52 8.28 2.70
C PRO A 141 -3.01 8.12 2.95
N PHE A 142 -2.60 6.91 3.30
CA PHE A 142 -1.20 6.54 3.51
C PHE A 142 -0.98 5.09 3.10
N LEU A 143 0.27 4.71 2.88
CA LEU A 143 0.67 3.35 2.56
C LEU A 143 1.08 2.65 3.86
N VAL A 144 0.50 1.47 4.14
CA VAL A 144 0.70 0.76 5.43
C VAL A 144 1.98 -0.11 5.41
N SER A 145 2.48 -0.50 4.24
CA SER A 145 3.66 -1.35 4.08
C SER A 145 4.46 -0.92 2.84
N PRO A 146 5.80 -0.99 2.83
CA PRO A 146 6.55 -0.89 1.59
C PRO A 146 6.50 -2.24 0.88
N PRO A 147 5.97 -2.36 -0.35
CA PRO A 147 4.84 -1.69 -0.98
C PRO A 147 3.84 -2.78 -1.52
N PHE A 148 2.55 -2.59 -1.86
CA PHE A 148 1.75 -1.44 -2.29
C PHE A 148 0.25 -1.75 -2.03
N HIS A 149 -0.47 -0.85 -1.35
CA HIS A 149 -1.93 -0.79 -1.32
C HIS A 149 -2.35 0.67 -1.58
N LEU A 150 -3.22 0.91 -2.57
CA LEU A 150 -3.60 2.18 -3.25
C LEU A 150 -2.81 2.59 -4.51
N CYS A 151 -3.56 3.12 -5.49
CA CYS A 151 -3.06 3.61 -6.77
C CYS A 151 -2.10 4.78 -6.52
N SER A 152 -0.80 4.55 -6.72
CA SER A 152 0.25 5.48 -6.32
C SER A 152 1.30 5.65 -7.40
N ARG A 153 1.81 6.87 -7.48
CA ARG A 153 2.93 7.26 -8.32
C ARG A 153 4.13 7.50 -7.41
N CYS A 154 5.21 6.77 -7.60
CA CYS A 154 6.40 6.88 -6.77
C CYS A 154 7.67 6.97 -7.62
N ARG A 155 8.71 7.60 -7.08
CA ARG A 155 10.07 7.57 -7.64
C ARG A 155 10.95 6.73 -6.73
N LEU A 156 11.67 5.77 -7.30
CA LEU A 156 12.64 4.94 -6.57
C LEU A 156 14.04 5.50 -6.81
N LEU A 157 14.73 5.86 -5.75
CA LEU A 157 16.08 6.41 -5.73
C LEU A 157 16.98 5.46 -4.94
N ASN A 158 18.06 4.98 -5.55
CA ASN A 158 19.09 4.27 -4.81
C ASN A 158 19.95 5.30 -4.05
N THR A 159 19.93 5.25 -2.72
CA THR A 159 20.78 6.06 -1.86
C THR A 159 21.77 5.12 -1.17
N GLY A 160 23.06 5.44 -1.27
CA GLY A 160 24.12 4.57 -0.74
C GLY A 160 23.98 4.31 0.77
N THR A 161 24.30 3.08 1.16
CA THR A 161 24.49 2.51 2.52
C THR A 161 23.96 3.28 3.74
N SER A 162 22.92 2.75 4.37
CA SER A 162 22.88 2.58 5.84
C SER A 162 21.88 1.49 6.21
N GLY A 163 22.37 0.44 6.86
CA GLY A 163 21.62 -0.79 7.13
C GLY A 163 20.64 -0.69 8.29
N THR A 164 19.46 -1.28 8.10
CA THR A 164 18.68 -1.98 9.14
C THR A 164 17.80 -3.05 8.46
N PRO A 165 17.58 -4.21 9.09
CA PRO A 165 16.70 -5.24 8.55
C PRO A 165 15.23 -4.76 8.62
N TYR A 166 14.51 -4.87 7.49
CA TYR A 166 13.10 -4.51 7.39
C TYR A 166 12.25 -5.31 8.40
N ARG A 167 11.53 -4.58 9.25
CA ARG A 167 10.44 -5.08 10.10
C ARG A 167 9.16 -4.37 9.65
N CYS A 168 8.05 -5.10 9.56
CA CYS A 168 6.74 -4.47 9.39
C CYS A 168 6.51 -3.51 10.56
N LEU A 169 6.41 -2.22 10.27
CA LEU A 169 6.08 -1.19 11.24
C LEU A 169 4.87 -0.44 10.70
N ASP A 170 3.70 -0.75 11.24
CA ASP A 170 2.50 0.05 11.06
C ASP A 170 2.68 1.36 11.84
N GLY A 171 3.39 2.31 11.24
CA GLY A 171 3.82 3.54 11.91
C GLY A 171 3.52 4.78 11.09
N ASN A 172 2.54 5.57 11.52
CA ASN A 172 2.33 6.92 11.01
C ASN A 172 3.38 7.85 11.65
N HIS A 173 4.57 7.95 11.05
CA HIS A 173 5.63 8.84 11.53
C HIS A 173 5.96 9.90 10.48
N HIS A 174 5.24 11.02 10.56
CA HIS A 174 5.75 12.31 10.09
C HIS A 174 6.92 12.71 11.01
N ARG A 175 8.17 12.52 10.55
CA ARG A 175 9.28 13.39 10.97
C ARG A 175 10.13 13.77 9.77
N SER A 176 10.13 15.08 9.52
CA SER A 176 11.04 15.81 8.64
C SER A 176 12.49 15.48 9.01
N LEU A 177 13.23 14.81 8.12
CA LEU A 177 14.68 14.71 8.18
C LEU A 177 15.29 16.00 7.62
N ARG A 178 15.47 16.99 8.50
CA ARG A 178 16.59 17.93 8.39
C ARG A 178 17.60 17.51 9.45
N GLU A 179 18.83 17.30 9.01
CA GLU A 179 20.03 16.99 9.81
C GLU A 179 20.04 15.60 10.43
N LEU A 180 20.74 14.67 9.76
CA LEU A 180 21.91 13.92 10.26
C LEU A 180 22.51 13.11 9.10
#